data_AF-A0A218P661-F1
#
_entry.id   AF-A0A218P661-F1
#
_cell.length_a   1.000
_cell.length_b   1.000
_cell.length_c   1.000
_cell.angle_alpha   90.00
_cell.angle_beta   90.00
_cell.angle_gamma   90.00
#
_symmetry.space_group_name_H-M   'P 1'
#
loop_
_entity.id
_entity.type
_entity.pdbx_description
1 polymer ?
#
loop_
_entity_poly.entity_id
_entity_poly.type
_entity_poly.pdbx_seq_one_letter_code
_entity_poly.pdbx_strand_id
1 'polypeptide(L)'
;MKISYETSFRLKVLAIAVLFGLIIFYLVYYPIISHNPVPYGVASPRGQILLMQNITLGDFSWNNAVDLYNNLVLKGDEDYSDYVVVRLTTPGWCMDAVVWDGTKYTKRASCVREVTISRYTFRIPPGSYWYLDGSYHLILYKPEGTPENYELVNFTVTYGPKSDWGAFKATYPKK
;
A
#
# COMPACT_ATOMS: atom_id res chain seq x y z
N MET A 1 34.39 17.97 52.81
CA MET A 1 35.54 18.02 51.86
C MET A 1 35.28 19.20 50.92
N LYS A 2 36.04 20.31 51.04
CA LYS A 2 35.86 21.49 50.17
C LYS A 2 36.51 21.17 48.82
N ILE A 3 35.71 21.11 47.76
CA ILE A 3 36.19 20.95 46.39
C ILE A 3 37.00 22.20 46.04
N SER A 4 38.23 22.01 45.55
CA SER A 4 39.07 23.13 45.09
C SER A 4 38.36 23.90 43.99
N TYR A 5 38.53 25.23 43.96
CA TYR A 5 37.90 26.12 42.99
C TYR A 5 38.15 25.66 41.54
N GLU A 6 39.36 25.20 41.23
CA GLU A 6 39.70 24.64 39.91
C GLU A 6 38.91 23.37 39.58
N THR A 7 38.73 22.48 40.56
CA THR A 7 37.98 21.23 40.37
C THR A 7 36.50 21.53 40.16
N SER A 8 35.93 22.48 40.89
CA SER A 8 34.56 22.97 40.69
C SER A 8 34.38 23.64 39.33
N PHE A 9 35.35 24.44 38.89
CA PHE A 9 35.30 25.11 37.59
C PHE A 9 35.36 24.11 36.43
N ARG A 10 36.28 23.14 36.48
CA ARG A 10 36.39 22.07 35.46
C ARG A 10 35.12 21.23 35.38
N LEU A 11 34.51 20.91 36.52
CA LEU A 11 33.26 20.15 36.55
C LEU A 11 32.11 20.91 35.87
N LYS A 12 32.00 22.22 36.11
CA LYS A 12 30.99 23.07 35.47
C LYS A 12 31.18 23.16 33.96
N VAL A 13 32.42 23.35 33.50
CA VAL A 13 32.75 23.40 32.08
C VAL A 13 32.46 22.05 31.41
N LEU A 14 32.82 20.94 32.05
CA LEU A 14 32.52 19.60 31.55
C LEU A 14 31.01 19.36 31.44
N ALA A 15 30.24 19.75 32.46
CA ALA A 15 28.78 19.61 32.45
C ALA A 15 28.13 20.42 31.32
N ILE A 16 28.60 21.67 31.10
CA ILE A 16 28.12 22.50 29.99
C ILE A 16 28.49 21.85 28.64
N ALA A 17 29.73 21.37 28.48
CA ALA A 17 30.17 20.72 27.24
C ALA A 17 29.36 19.46 26.92
N VAL A 18 29.07 18.63 27.93
CA VAL A 18 28.22 17.43 27.77
C VAL A 18 26.79 17.82 27.42
N LEU A 19 26.21 18.83 28.08
CA LEU A 19 24.86 19.30 27.78
C LEU A 19 24.74 19.78 26.32
N PHE A 20 25.70 20.59 25.85
CA PHE A 20 25.75 21.04 24.47
C PHE A 20 25.92 19.86 23.49
N GLY A 21 26.78 18.89 23.82
CA GLY A 21 26.94 17.67 23.03
C GLY A 21 25.64 16.88 22.89
N LEU A 22 24.88 16.71 23.97
CA LEU A 22 23.58 16.03 23.95
C LEU A 22 22.53 16.79 23.13
N ILE A 23 22.50 18.13 23.23
CA ILE A 23 21.59 18.97 22.45
C ILE A 23 21.90 18.85 20.96
N ILE A 24 23.17 18.95 20.57
CA ILE A 24 23.59 18.78 19.15
C ILE A 24 23.26 17.36 18.67
N PHE A 25 23.51 16.34 19.50
CA PHE A 25 23.14 14.96 19.17
C PHE A 25 21.64 14.82 18.92
N TYR A 26 20.81 15.39 19.80
CA TYR A 26 19.36 15.33 19.69
C TYR A 26 18.80 16.11 18.49
N LEU A 27 19.40 17.25 18.13
CA LEU A 27 18.89 18.06 17.01
C LEU A 27 19.38 17.57 15.64
N VAL A 28 20.60 17.03 15.57
CA VAL A 28 21.23 16.68 14.29
C VAL A 28 21.19 15.18 14.02
N TYR A 29 21.61 14.37 14.99
CA TYR A 29 21.82 12.94 14.77
C TYR A 29 20.57 12.12 15.08
N TYR A 30 19.82 12.48 16.12
CA TYR A 30 18.61 11.77 16.49
C TYR A 30 17.58 11.71 15.35
N PRO A 31 17.25 12.80 14.61
CA PRO A 31 16.30 12.72 13.50
C PRO A 31 16.76 11.83 12.34
N ILE A 32 18.08 11.71 12.14
CA ILE A 32 18.67 10.85 11.09
C ILE A 32 18.58 9.38 11.50
N ILE A 33 18.91 9.06 12.75
CA ILE A 33 18.88 7.69 13.30
C ILE A 33 17.44 7.22 13.52
N SER A 34 16.56 8.14 13.95
CA SER A 34 15.14 7.90 14.13
C SER A 34 14.34 8.05 12.85
N HIS A 35 14.99 8.30 11.70
CA HIS A 35 14.31 8.34 10.41
C HIS A 35 13.80 6.94 10.11
N ASN A 36 12.54 6.70 10.42
CA ASN A 36 11.86 5.47 10.08
C ASN A 36 11.36 5.65 8.65
N PRO A 37 12.01 5.06 7.63
CA PRO A 37 11.56 5.23 6.26
C PRO A 37 10.12 4.71 6.20
N VAL A 38 9.21 5.56 5.76
CA VAL A 38 7.81 5.15 5.58
C VAL A 38 7.80 3.88 4.72
N PRO A 39 7.13 2.81 5.17
CA PRO A 39 7.04 1.61 4.38
C PRO A 39 6.09 1.88 3.21
N TYR A 40 6.63 2.14 2.03
CA TYR A 40 5.84 2.24 0.80
C TYR A 40 5.89 0.92 0.04
N GLY A 41 4.74 0.49 -0.50
CA GLY A 41 4.70 -0.60 -1.46
C GLY A 41 3.43 -1.42 -1.42
N VAL A 42 3.40 -2.52 -2.16
CA VAL A 42 2.30 -3.49 -2.14
C VAL A 42 2.60 -4.51 -1.04
N ALA A 43 1.80 -4.57 0.03
CA ALA A 43 1.92 -5.66 1.00
C ALA A 43 1.32 -6.96 0.44
N SER A 44 0.22 -6.86 -0.29
CA SER A 44 -0.50 -7.98 -0.87
C SER A 44 -1.28 -7.55 -2.13
N PRO A 45 -1.48 -8.43 -3.11
CA PRO A 45 -0.84 -9.75 -3.24
C PRO A 45 0.61 -9.63 -3.78
N ARG A 46 1.53 -10.43 -3.22
CA ARG A 46 2.93 -10.57 -3.67
C ARG A 46 3.26 -12.03 -4.02
N GLY A 47 2.69 -12.50 -5.12
CA GLY A 47 2.78 -13.90 -5.58
C GLY A 47 1.78 -14.84 -4.92
N GLN A 48 0.82 -14.31 -4.16
CA GLN A 48 -0.23 -15.11 -3.51
C GLN A 48 -1.08 -15.83 -4.56
N ILE A 49 -1.55 -17.03 -4.21
CA ILE A 49 -2.52 -17.76 -5.02
C ILE A 49 -3.91 -17.22 -4.71
N LEU A 50 -4.59 -16.68 -5.72
CA LEU A 50 -5.96 -16.18 -5.61
C LEU A 50 -6.90 -17.07 -6.43
N LEU A 51 -7.99 -17.47 -5.80
CA LEU A 51 -9.02 -18.30 -6.43
C LEU A 51 -9.86 -17.41 -7.35
N MET A 52 -9.97 -17.83 -8.61
CA MET A 52 -10.91 -17.26 -9.56
C MET A 52 -12.31 -17.77 -9.25
N GLN A 53 -13.28 -16.88 -9.35
CA GLN A 53 -14.68 -17.22 -9.13
C GLN A 53 -15.58 -16.44 -10.09
N ASN A 54 -16.82 -16.89 -10.21
CA ASN A 54 -17.84 -16.09 -10.88
C ASN A 54 -18.32 -15.03 -9.89
N ILE A 55 -18.11 -13.77 -10.24
CA ILE A 55 -18.39 -12.61 -9.39
C ILE A 55 -19.61 -11.90 -9.97
N THR A 56 -20.59 -11.60 -9.13
CA THR A 56 -21.75 -10.80 -9.50
C THR A 56 -21.90 -9.66 -8.49
N LEU A 57 -21.89 -8.42 -8.98
CA LEU A 57 -22.08 -7.20 -8.17
C LEU A 57 -23.16 -6.35 -8.82
N GLY A 58 -24.34 -6.27 -8.20
CA GLY A 58 -25.52 -5.66 -8.83
C GLY A 58 -25.85 -6.34 -10.15
N ASP A 59 -25.98 -5.56 -11.22
CA ASP A 59 -26.30 -6.05 -12.57
C ASP A 59 -25.07 -6.49 -13.38
N PHE A 60 -23.87 -6.46 -12.78
CA PHE A 60 -22.62 -6.81 -13.45
C PHE A 60 -22.17 -8.21 -13.04
N SER A 61 -21.70 -8.99 -14.02
CA SER A 61 -21.15 -10.32 -13.79
C SER A 61 -19.81 -10.52 -14.52
N TRP A 62 -18.92 -11.26 -13.89
CA TRP A 62 -17.63 -11.65 -14.42
C TRP A 62 -17.42 -13.14 -14.19
N ASN A 63 -16.94 -13.84 -15.20
CA ASN A 63 -16.62 -15.26 -15.12
C ASN A 63 -15.12 -15.44 -14.86
N ASN A 64 -14.76 -16.37 -13.98
CA ASN A 64 -13.37 -16.68 -13.64
C ASN A 64 -12.53 -15.42 -13.33
N ALA A 65 -13.06 -14.54 -12.49
CA ALA A 65 -12.45 -13.29 -12.12
C ALA A 65 -11.88 -13.32 -10.70
N VAL A 66 -11.01 -12.35 -10.40
CA VAL A 66 -10.45 -12.11 -9.07
C VAL A 66 -10.85 -10.71 -8.62
N ASP A 67 -11.44 -10.62 -7.43
CA ASP A 67 -11.68 -9.33 -6.77
C ASP A 67 -10.53 -9.02 -5.81
N LEU A 68 -9.98 -7.81 -5.94
CA LEU A 68 -8.90 -7.35 -5.08
C LEU A 68 -9.36 -6.66 -3.79
N TYR A 69 -10.66 -6.43 -3.54
CA TYR A 69 -11.15 -5.77 -2.31
C TYR A 69 -10.50 -6.32 -1.02
N ASN A 70 -10.46 -7.64 -0.83
CA ASN A 70 -9.84 -8.27 0.34
C ASN A 70 -8.38 -8.72 0.13
N ASN A 71 -7.84 -8.53 -1.07
CA ASN A 71 -6.53 -9.08 -1.44
C ASN A 71 -5.49 -7.99 -1.66
N LEU A 72 -5.89 -6.78 -2.07
CA LEU A 72 -5.00 -5.64 -2.22
C LEU A 72 -4.79 -4.95 -0.88
N VAL A 73 -3.58 -5.09 -0.36
CA VAL A 73 -3.13 -4.37 0.83
C VAL A 73 -1.90 -3.59 0.43
N LEU A 74 -1.94 -2.29 0.66
CA LEU A 74 -0.85 -1.38 0.35
C LEU A 74 -0.15 -0.98 1.65
N LYS A 75 1.08 -0.52 1.55
CA LYS A 75 1.79 0.17 2.63
C LYS A 75 2.05 1.60 2.20
N GLY A 76 1.74 2.54 3.08
CA GLY A 76 1.95 3.96 2.84
C GLY A 76 1.75 4.79 4.09
N ASP A 77 2.28 6.02 4.04
CA ASP A 77 2.01 7.06 5.01
C ASP A 77 0.98 8.04 4.46
N GLU A 78 0.10 8.51 5.35
CA GLU A 78 -1.02 9.36 4.99
C GLU A 78 -0.57 10.61 4.21
N ASP A 79 0.61 11.16 4.47
CA ASP A 79 1.03 12.44 3.90
C ASP A 79 1.59 12.33 2.46
N TYR A 80 1.68 11.13 1.88
CA TYR A 80 2.45 10.94 0.65
C TYR A 80 1.72 11.23 -0.67
N SER A 81 0.43 10.91 -0.76
CA SER A 81 -0.38 11.18 -1.95
C SER A 81 -1.87 10.99 -1.69
N ASP A 82 -2.71 11.80 -2.35
CA ASP A 82 -4.17 11.65 -2.34
C ASP A 82 -4.69 10.56 -3.28
N TYR A 83 -3.82 10.02 -4.15
CA TYR A 83 -4.21 9.04 -5.16
C TYR A 83 -3.17 7.93 -5.31
N VAL A 84 -3.66 6.76 -5.71
CA VAL A 84 -2.90 5.57 -6.03
C VAL A 84 -3.25 5.15 -7.44
N VAL A 85 -2.25 4.95 -8.30
CA VAL A 85 -2.46 4.44 -9.66
C VAL A 85 -2.09 2.97 -9.70
N VAL A 86 -3.05 2.12 -10.02
CA VAL A 86 -2.84 0.69 -10.22
C VAL A 86 -2.81 0.42 -11.73
N ARG A 87 -1.70 -0.12 -12.23
CA ARG A 87 -1.51 -0.46 -13.64
C ARG A 87 -1.23 -1.95 -13.82
N LEU A 88 -2.05 -2.61 -14.62
CA LEU A 88 -1.92 -4.01 -14.98
C LEU A 88 -0.90 -4.22 -16.10
N THR A 89 0.15 -4.99 -15.82
CA THR A 89 1.25 -5.22 -16.75
C THR A 89 1.10 -6.51 -17.53
N THR A 90 0.44 -7.54 -16.97
CA THR A 90 0.18 -8.80 -17.68
C THR A 90 -0.75 -8.59 -18.91
N PRO A 91 -0.33 -8.98 -20.12
CA PRO A 91 -1.16 -8.88 -21.33
C PRO A 91 -2.42 -9.75 -21.28
N GLY A 92 -3.46 -9.34 -22.00
CA GLY A 92 -4.72 -10.09 -22.12
C GLY A 92 -5.65 -9.99 -20.91
N TRP A 93 -5.17 -9.51 -19.76
CA TRP A 93 -6.03 -9.22 -18.61
C TRP A 93 -6.58 -7.79 -18.67
N CYS A 94 -7.75 -7.62 -18.10
CA CYS A 94 -8.46 -6.36 -17.91
C CYS A 94 -8.82 -6.16 -16.44
N MET A 95 -9.04 -4.90 -16.08
CA MET A 95 -9.53 -4.49 -14.78
C MET A 95 -10.80 -3.67 -14.93
N ASP A 96 -11.83 -4.02 -14.17
CA ASP A 96 -13.02 -3.19 -13.94
C ASP A 96 -12.95 -2.60 -12.54
N ALA A 97 -13.36 -1.34 -12.41
CA ALA A 97 -13.52 -0.68 -11.11
C ALA A 97 -15.01 -0.47 -10.84
N VAL A 98 -15.51 -1.05 -9.76
CA VAL A 98 -16.94 -1.08 -9.43
C VAL A 98 -17.11 -0.54 -8.02
N VAL A 99 -18.02 0.42 -7.86
CA VAL A 99 -18.19 1.14 -6.60
C VAL A 99 -19.63 1.06 -6.13
N TRP A 100 -19.82 0.72 -4.86
CA TRP A 100 -21.09 0.81 -4.15
C TRP A 100 -21.26 2.21 -3.57
N ASP A 101 -22.33 2.91 -3.96
CA ASP A 101 -22.63 4.26 -3.48
C ASP A 101 -23.58 4.32 -2.27
N GLY A 102 -23.95 3.15 -1.72
CA GLY A 102 -24.98 3.01 -0.68
C GLY A 102 -26.32 2.52 -1.21
N THR A 103 -26.58 2.67 -2.51
CA THR A 103 -27.86 2.29 -3.14
C THR A 103 -27.68 1.30 -4.28
N LYS A 104 -26.62 1.46 -5.08
CA LYS A 104 -26.35 0.60 -6.24
C LYS A 104 -24.86 0.49 -6.51
N TYR A 105 -24.50 -0.59 -7.20
CA TYR A 105 -23.18 -0.72 -7.79
C TYR A 105 -23.12 0.09 -9.09
N THR A 106 -22.05 0.84 -9.27
CA THR A 106 -21.75 1.57 -10.52
C THR A 106 -20.37 1.22 -11.01
N LYS A 107 -20.25 0.84 -12.29
CA LYS A 107 -18.96 0.60 -12.94
C LYS A 107 -18.31 1.95 -13.30
N ARG A 108 -17.20 2.29 -12.64
CA ARG A 108 -16.41 3.53 -12.85
C ARG A 108 -15.41 3.39 -13.99
N ALA A 109 -14.89 2.20 -14.21
CA ALA A 109 -14.00 1.88 -15.31
C ALA A 109 -14.29 0.46 -15.81
N SER A 110 -14.19 0.26 -17.13
CA SER A 110 -14.47 -1.03 -17.77
C SER A 110 -13.33 -1.43 -18.71
N CYS A 111 -12.83 -2.66 -18.55
CA CYS A 111 -11.72 -3.27 -19.28
C CYS A 111 -10.53 -2.32 -19.45
N VAL A 112 -10.11 -1.69 -18.36
CA VAL A 112 -8.95 -0.79 -18.35
C VAL A 112 -7.72 -1.53 -17.88
N ARG A 113 -6.55 -1.01 -18.28
CA ARG A 113 -5.26 -1.49 -17.77
C ARG A 113 -4.69 -0.60 -16.68
N GLU A 114 -5.35 0.51 -16.40
CA GLU A 114 -4.90 1.49 -15.42
C GLU A 114 -6.13 2.10 -14.75
N VAL A 115 -6.09 2.22 -13.43
CA VAL A 115 -7.12 2.89 -12.63
C VAL A 115 -6.46 3.77 -11.58
N THR A 116 -7.01 4.96 -11.42
CA THR A 116 -6.64 5.88 -10.34
C THR A 116 -7.66 5.74 -9.22
N ILE A 117 -7.17 5.43 -8.03
CA ILE A 117 -7.96 5.19 -6.82
C ILE A 117 -7.62 6.29 -5.83
N SER A 118 -8.64 6.89 -5.24
CA SER A 118 -8.39 7.89 -4.18
C SER A 118 -7.91 7.20 -2.91
N ARG A 119 -7.01 7.84 -2.16
CA ARG A 119 -6.60 7.40 -0.82
C ARG A 119 -7.79 7.23 0.12
N TYR A 120 -8.84 8.05 -0.02
CA TYR A 120 -10.06 7.97 0.80
C TYR A 120 -10.91 6.72 0.54
N THR A 121 -10.58 5.95 -0.49
CA THR A 121 -11.16 4.65 -0.79
C THR A 121 -10.48 3.53 0.01
N PHE A 122 -9.44 3.85 0.77
CA PHE A 122 -8.75 2.89 1.63
C PHE A 122 -9.08 3.13 3.11
N ARG A 123 -9.28 2.03 3.83
CA ARG A 123 -9.27 2.01 5.30
C ARG A 123 -7.83 1.91 5.79
N ILE A 124 -7.40 2.89 6.60
CA ILE A 124 -6.04 3.00 7.13
C ILE A 124 -6.08 2.82 8.66
N PRO A 125 -5.92 1.59 9.19
CA PRO A 125 -5.75 1.37 10.63
C PRO A 125 -4.39 1.91 11.13
N PRO A 126 -4.21 2.04 12.46
CA PRO A 126 -2.91 2.33 13.04
C PRO A 126 -1.86 1.31 12.59
N GLY A 127 -0.77 1.81 11.99
CA GLY A 127 0.27 1.01 11.36
C GLY A 127 0.08 0.93 9.85
N SER A 128 0.64 1.91 9.15
CA SER A 128 0.91 2.15 7.70
C SER A 128 0.36 1.19 6.61
N TYR A 129 -0.73 0.45 6.83
CA TYR A 129 -1.33 -0.50 5.91
C TYR A 129 -2.65 0.05 5.42
N TRP A 130 -2.87 0.05 4.11
CA TRP A 130 -4.07 0.58 3.49
C TRP A 130 -4.83 -0.58 2.85
N TYR A 131 -6.06 -0.77 3.28
CA TYR A 131 -6.96 -1.82 2.80
C TYR A 131 -8.01 -1.16 1.92
N LEU A 132 -8.33 -1.73 0.76
CA LEU A 132 -9.48 -1.23 0.01
C LEU A 132 -10.74 -1.29 0.88
N ASP A 133 -11.53 -0.23 0.86
CA ASP A 133 -12.82 -0.20 1.53
C ASP A 133 -13.83 -1.11 0.83
N GLY A 134 -14.79 -1.65 1.59
CA GLY A 134 -15.80 -2.60 1.09
C GLY A 134 -16.78 -2.04 0.08
N SER A 135 -16.73 -0.74 -0.15
CA SER A 135 -17.47 -0.09 -1.23
C SER A 135 -16.77 -0.14 -2.58
N TYR A 136 -15.49 -0.55 -2.66
CA TYR A 136 -14.70 -0.45 -3.89
C TYR A 136 -14.09 -1.79 -4.30
N HIS A 137 -14.49 -2.27 -5.47
CA HIS A 137 -14.06 -3.54 -6.03
C HIS A 137 -13.23 -3.32 -7.29
N LEU A 138 -12.05 -3.92 -7.31
CA LEU A 138 -11.20 -4.01 -8.50
C LEU A 138 -11.27 -5.45 -9.01
N ILE A 139 -12.03 -5.65 -10.07
CA ILE A 139 -12.26 -6.95 -10.66
C ILE A 139 -11.27 -7.18 -11.79
N LEU A 140 -10.37 -8.12 -11.62
CA LEU A 140 -9.40 -8.52 -12.63
C LEU A 140 -9.88 -9.80 -13.31
N TYR A 141 -9.93 -9.76 -14.64
CA TYR A 141 -10.43 -10.86 -15.46
C TYR A 141 -9.79 -10.85 -16.85
N LYS A 142 -9.92 -11.96 -17.57
CA LYS A 142 -9.45 -12.10 -18.95
C LYS A 142 -10.69 -12.08 -19.87
N PRO A 143 -10.95 -11.01 -20.64
CA PRO A 143 -12.14 -10.91 -21.48
C PRO A 143 -12.14 -11.92 -22.61
N GLU A 144 -10.96 -12.21 -23.15
CA GLU A 144 -10.77 -13.16 -24.24
C GLU A 144 -10.08 -14.42 -23.71
N GLY A 145 -10.75 -15.55 -23.87
CA GLY A 145 -10.24 -16.85 -23.47
C GLY A 145 -10.41 -17.16 -21.99
N THR A 146 -9.75 -18.23 -21.57
CA THR A 146 -9.86 -18.80 -20.23
C THR A 146 -8.50 -18.64 -19.55
N PRO A 147 -8.42 -18.00 -18.37
CA PRO A 147 -7.16 -17.91 -17.64
C PRO A 147 -6.52 -19.28 -17.43
N GLU A 148 -5.20 -19.37 -17.59
CA GLU A 148 -4.47 -20.60 -17.31
C GLU A 148 -4.42 -20.85 -15.80
N ASN A 149 -4.36 -22.12 -15.40
CA ASN A 149 -4.24 -22.45 -13.99
C ASN A 149 -2.85 -22.03 -13.46
N TYR A 150 -2.82 -21.26 -12.38
CA TYR A 150 -1.65 -20.59 -11.83
C TYR A 150 -1.02 -19.53 -12.75
N GLU A 151 -1.78 -18.95 -13.69
CA GLU A 151 -1.33 -17.82 -14.51
C GLU A 151 -0.89 -16.65 -13.61
N LEU A 152 0.31 -16.13 -13.86
CA LEU A 152 0.87 -15.03 -13.08
C LEU A 152 0.35 -13.68 -13.61
N VAL A 153 -0.38 -12.97 -12.75
CA VAL A 153 -0.93 -11.65 -13.04
C VAL A 153 -0.14 -10.61 -12.26
N ASN A 154 0.52 -9.71 -12.97
CA ASN A 154 1.37 -8.66 -12.42
C ASN A 154 0.72 -7.29 -12.62
N PHE A 155 0.93 -6.42 -11.64
CA PHE A 155 0.55 -5.03 -11.72
C PHE A 155 1.57 -4.18 -10.95
N THR A 156 1.59 -2.88 -11.26
CA THR A 156 2.36 -1.87 -10.56
C THR A 156 1.42 -0.94 -9.82
N VAL A 157 1.84 -0.48 -8.66
CA VAL A 157 1.12 0.50 -7.86
C VAL A 157 2.02 1.71 -7.65
N THR A 158 1.55 2.87 -8.10
CA THR A 158 2.29 4.14 -8.02
C THR A 158 1.59 5.11 -7.06
N TYR A 159 2.37 5.70 -6.16
CA TYR A 159 1.98 6.68 -5.15
C TYR A 159 2.90 7.89 -5.34
N GLY A 160 2.40 8.99 -5.91
CA GLY A 160 3.24 10.13 -6.28
C GLY A 160 4.49 9.69 -7.07
N PRO A 161 5.72 9.93 -6.58
CA PRO A 161 6.96 9.54 -7.28
C PRO A 161 7.47 8.12 -6.98
N LYS A 162 6.77 7.33 -6.15
CA LYS A 162 7.19 5.96 -5.79
C LYS A 162 6.31 4.94 -6.48
N SER A 163 6.91 3.87 -6.95
CA SER A 163 6.21 2.73 -7.52
C SER A 163 6.71 1.44 -6.89
N ASP A 164 5.80 0.50 -6.70
CA ASP A 164 6.11 -0.87 -6.33
C ASP A 164 5.27 -1.84 -7.17
N TRP A 165 5.59 -3.13 -7.12
CA TRP A 165 4.88 -4.15 -7.87
C TRP A 165 4.08 -5.07 -6.95
N GLY A 166 2.97 -5.57 -7.47
CA GLY A 166 2.17 -6.63 -6.90
C GLY A 166 1.95 -7.72 -7.93
N ALA A 167 1.69 -8.93 -7.46
CA ALA A 167 1.40 -10.06 -8.31
C ALA A 167 0.54 -11.11 -7.61
N PHE A 168 -0.21 -11.89 -8.37
CA PHE A 168 -0.87 -13.09 -7.87
C PHE A 168 -0.88 -14.19 -8.92
N LYS A 169 -1.05 -15.44 -8.48
CA LYS A 169 -1.31 -16.59 -9.34
C LYS A 169 -2.80 -16.89 -9.33
N ALA A 170 -3.45 -16.78 -10.47
CA ALA A 170 -4.87 -17.06 -10.62
C ALA A 170 -5.09 -18.58 -10.71
N THR A 171 -5.96 -19.16 -9.89
CA THR A 171 -6.27 -20.61 -9.93
C THR A 171 -7.76 -20.87 -9.89
N TYR A 172 -8.19 -21.97 -10.49
CA TYR A 172 -9.57 -22.44 -10.35
C TYR A 172 -9.79 -23.04 -8.95
N PRO A 173 -11.03 -22.97 -8.40
CA PRO A 173 -11.39 -23.70 -7.21
C PRO A 173 -11.27 -25.21 -7.49
N LYS A 174 -10.83 -25.96 -6.47
CA LYS A 174 -10.86 -27.43 -6.56
C LYS A 174 -12.32 -27.87 -6.69
N LYS A 175 -12.59 -28.73 -7.66
CA LYS A 175 -13.88 -29.39 -7.84
C LYS A 175 -14.21 -30.28 -6.66
#